data_AF-A0A357FKJ8-F1
#
_entry.id   AF-A0A357FKJ8-F1
#
_cell.length_a   1.000
_cell.length_b   1.000
_cell.length_c   1.000
_cell.angle_alpha   90.00
_cell.angle_beta   90.00
_cell.angle_gamma   90.00
#
_symmetry.space_group_name_H-M   'P 1'
#
loop_
_entity.id
_entity.type
_entity.pdbx_description
1 polymer ?
#
loop_
_entity_poly.entity_id
_entity_poly.type
_entity_poly.pdbx_seq_one_letter_code
_entity_poly.pdbx_strand_id
1 'polypeptide(L)'
;MTSFEALVSKIERIAKNKPHIIIGITGFGGSGKSHITNRLRDHFGINDNQIVRIDNLYGPNPKGPSIFDQSDWNLIEHILENSSAGKRIRYQGKDHKGKVLYFDEDLPKIVIFEGIRLLQPKFSQYFDISVWIDCPQDFAIERAKARDRSQGEDEETVGGWDTDWGPKDKKYFDTYRPDQLANFIYKDYQ
;
A
#
# COMPACT_ATOMS: atom_id res chain seq x y z
N MET A 1 3.31 18.66 16.29
CA MET A 1 3.92 17.49 15.66
C MET A 1 2.97 17.02 14.58
N THR A 2 3.42 16.97 13.34
CA THR A 2 2.63 16.47 12.20
C THR A 2 2.42 14.95 12.32
N SER A 3 1.41 14.38 11.67
CA SER A 3 1.25 12.92 11.58
C SER A 3 2.49 12.27 10.96
N PHE A 4 3.16 12.95 10.04
CA PHE A 4 4.42 12.48 9.45
C PHE A 4 5.57 12.41 10.49
N GLU A 5 5.79 13.48 11.25
CA GLU A 5 6.81 13.50 12.31
C GLU A 5 6.55 12.44 13.38
N ALA A 6 5.28 12.22 13.75
CA ALA A 6 4.88 11.19 14.69
C ALA A 6 5.16 9.77 14.14
N LEU A 7 4.91 9.54 12.85
CA LEU A 7 5.21 8.26 12.20
C LEU A 7 6.72 8.00 12.16
N VAL A 8 7.52 8.99 11.74
CA VAL A 8 8.99 8.92 11.74
C VAL A 8 9.51 8.59 13.14
N SER A 9 9.06 9.32 14.16
CA SER A 9 9.46 9.08 15.55
C SER A 9 9.13 7.66 16.02
N LYS A 10 7.97 7.12 15.61
CA LYS A 10 7.56 5.74 15.92
C LYS A 10 8.45 4.71 15.22
N ILE A 11 8.76 4.94 13.94
CA ILE A 11 9.67 4.11 13.14
C ILE A 11 11.04 4.03 13.80
N GLU A 12 11.67 5.17 14.08
CA GLU A 12 12.99 5.22 14.69
C GLU A 12 13.04 4.51 16.04
N ARG A 13 11.99 4.66 16.86
CA ARG A 13 11.90 4.00 18.16
C ARG A 13 11.87 2.48 18.04
N ILE A 14 11.14 1.93 17.09
CA ILE A 14 11.03 0.48 16.89
C ILE A 14 12.32 -0.06 16.23
N ALA A 15 12.84 0.66 15.23
CA ALA A 15 14.04 0.28 14.48
C ALA A 15 15.31 0.17 15.36
N LYS A 16 15.36 0.83 16.52
CA LYS A 16 16.46 0.68 17.49
C LYS A 16 16.60 -0.73 18.06
N ASN A 17 15.53 -1.52 18.08
CA ASN A 17 15.49 -2.82 18.78
C ASN A 17 15.34 -4.01 17.82
N LYS A 18 15.37 -3.78 16.51
CA LYS A 18 15.19 -4.83 15.49
C LYS A 18 16.19 -4.66 14.34
N PRO A 19 16.64 -5.76 13.72
CA PRO A 19 17.54 -5.69 12.57
C PRO A 19 16.88 -5.04 11.34
N HIS A 20 15.57 -5.26 11.17
CA HIS A 20 14.71 -4.59 10.20
C HIS A 20 13.30 -4.46 10.78
N ILE A 21 12.50 -3.58 10.21
CA ILE A 21 11.07 -3.45 10.52
C ILE A 21 10.24 -3.49 9.24
N ILE A 22 8.99 -3.95 9.34
CA ILE A 22 8.04 -4.01 8.23
C ILE A 22 6.88 -3.06 8.49
N ILE A 23 6.63 -2.16 7.53
CA ILE A 23 5.59 -1.15 7.58
C ILE A 23 4.58 -1.43 6.47
N GLY A 24 3.31 -1.58 6.83
CA GLY A 24 2.21 -1.66 5.87
C GLY A 24 1.48 -0.32 5.79
N ILE A 25 1.40 0.28 4.60
CA ILE A 25 0.71 1.56 4.36
C ILE A 25 -0.48 1.32 3.45
N THR A 26 -1.69 1.57 3.98
CA THR A 26 -2.93 1.40 3.23
C THR A 26 -3.90 2.58 3.42
N GLY A 27 -4.87 2.66 2.53
CA GLY A 27 -5.79 3.77 2.37
C GLY A 27 -6.54 3.64 1.04
N PHE A 28 -7.65 4.35 0.89
CA PHE A 28 -8.44 4.36 -0.35
C PHE A 28 -7.62 4.76 -1.58
N GLY A 29 -8.05 4.34 -2.78
CA GLY A 29 -7.53 4.90 -4.03
C GLY A 29 -7.60 6.43 -4.01
N GLY A 30 -6.49 7.10 -4.34
CA GLY A 30 -6.40 8.56 -4.26
C GLY A 30 -6.18 9.15 -2.85
N SER A 31 -5.94 8.34 -1.81
CA SER A 31 -5.75 8.85 -0.44
C SER A 31 -4.38 9.48 -0.14
N GLY A 32 -3.38 9.34 -1.02
CA GLY A 32 -2.01 9.83 -0.78
C GLY A 32 -1.01 8.79 -0.24
N LYS A 33 -1.30 7.49 -0.34
CA LYS A 33 -0.36 6.39 0.03
C LYS A 33 1.03 6.56 -0.57
N SER A 34 1.10 6.72 -1.89
CA SER A 34 2.40 6.83 -2.56
C SER A 34 3.14 8.10 -2.16
N HIS A 35 2.43 9.18 -1.81
CA HIS A 35 3.04 10.42 -1.31
C HIS A 35 3.74 10.20 0.05
N ILE A 36 3.05 9.62 1.04
CA ILE A 36 3.69 9.32 2.33
C ILE A 36 4.81 8.29 2.19
N THR A 37 4.63 7.27 1.35
CA THR A 37 5.67 6.27 1.05
C THR A 37 6.91 6.92 0.46
N ASN A 38 6.77 7.83 -0.50
CA ASN A 38 7.91 8.55 -1.09
C ASN A 38 8.59 9.47 -0.07
N ARG A 39 7.83 10.14 0.80
CA ARG A 39 8.42 10.95 1.88
C ARG A 39 9.21 10.12 2.87
N LEU A 40 8.72 8.93 3.26
CA LEU A 40 9.46 8.00 4.11
C LEU A 40 10.71 7.47 3.41
N ARG A 41 10.58 7.12 2.13
CA ARG A 41 11.71 6.70 1.28
C ARG A 41 12.81 7.73 1.29
N ASP A 42 12.48 8.99 0.98
CA ASP A 42 13.45 10.09 0.90
C ASP A 42 14.06 10.40 2.29
N HIS A 43 13.24 10.36 3.34
CA HIS A 43 13.69 10.59 4.72
C HIS A 43 14.68 9.53 5.22
N PHE A 44 14.43 8.26 4.91
CA PHE A 44 15.26 7.13 5.37
C PHE A 44 16.30 6.66 4.35
N GLY A 45 16.38 7.28 3.17
CA GLY A 45 17.31 6.90 2.10
C GLY A 45 17.07 5.50 1.55
N ILE A 46 15.81 5.09 1.41
CA ILE A 46 15.41 3.76 0.90
C ILE A 46 15.42 3.79 -0.64
N ASN A 47 15.92 2.75 -1.31
CA ASN A 47 15.80 2.66 -2.77
C ASN A 47 14.36 2.34 -3.17
N ASP A 48 13.85 2.93 -4.26
CA ASP A 48 12.46 2.71 -4.67
C ASP A 48 12.16 1.22 -4.98
N ASN A 49 13.14 0.49 -5.53
CA ASN A 49 13.04 -0.96 -5.78
C ASN A 49 12.94 -1.80 -4.49
N GLN A 50 13.28 -1.25 -3.33
CA GLN A 50 13.13 -1.92 -2.02
C GLN A 50 11.73 -1.72 -1.42
N ILE A 51 10.86 -0.94 -2.07
CA ILE A 51 9.47 -0.73 -1.65
C ILE A 51 8.58 -1.72 -2.39
N VAL A 52 7.83 -2.51 -1.64
CA VAL A 52 6.87 -3.46 -2.20
C VAL A 52 5.55 -2.72 -2.48
N ARG A 53 5.38 -2.28 -3.73
CA ARG A 53 4.15 -1.65 -4.20
C ARG A 53 3.18 -2.71 -4.71
N ILE A 54 1.99 -2.82 -4.11
CA ILE A 54 0.97 -3.81 -4.52
C ILE A 54 0.50 -3.57 -5.96
N ASP A 55 0.59 -2.33 -6.46
CA ASP A 55 0.30 -1.99 -7.86
C ASP A 55 1.25 -2.69 -8.87
N ASN A 56 2.36 -3.27 -8.40
CA ASN A 56 3.28 -4.11 -9.18
C ASN A 56 3.02 -5.62 -9.03
N LEU A 57 1.94 -6.00 -8.33
CA LEU A 57 1.64 -7.38 -7.95
C LEU A 57 0.23 -7.77 -8.41
N TYR A 58 -0.08 -7.58 -9.69
CA TYR A 58 -1.39 -7.94 -10.25
C TYR A 58 -1.63 -9.45 -10.25
N GLY A 59 -2.85 -9.85 -9.84
CA GLY A 59 -3.30 -11.23 -9.73
C GLY A 59 -3.52 -11.92 -11.08
N PRO A 60 -3.84 -13.23 -11.08
CA PRO A 60 -4.08 -13.99 -12.31
C PRO A 60 -5.40 -13.61 -13.02
N ASN A 61 -6.38 -13.06 -12.28
CA ASN A 61 -7.66 -12.61 -12.82
C ASN A 61 -7.99 -11.19 -12.34
N PRO A 62 -7.23 -10.16 -12.72
CA PRO A 62 -7.31 -8.85 -12.07
C PRO A 62 -8.63 -8.10 -12.31
N LYS A 63 -9.43 -8.54 -13.28
CA LYS A 63 -10.77 -8.01 -13.59
C LYS A 63 -11.90 -8.86 -13.01
N GLY A 64 -11.58 -9.80 -12.12
CA GLY A 64 -12.58 -10.63 -11.47
C GLY A 64 -13.52 -9.84 -10.56
N PRO A 65 -14.68 -10.43 -10.19
CA PRO A 65 -15.72 -9.75 -9.42
C PRO A 65 -15.37 -9.55 -7.94
N SER A 66 -14.36 -10.24 -7.40
CA SER A 66 -13.94 -10.09 -6.01
C SER A 66 -13.17 -8.77 -5.82
N ILE A 67 -13.32 -8.17 -4.64
CA ILE A 67 -12.50 -7.01 -4.24
C ILE A 67 -11.01 -7.36 -4.09
N PHE A 68 -10.67 -8.65 -4.09
CA PHE A 68 -9.30 -9.13 -3.95
C PHE A 68 -8.70 -9.64 -5.26
N ASP A 69 -9.47 -9.73 -6.35
CA ASP A 69 -9.01 -10.35 -7.59
C ASP A 69 -7.88 -9.55 -8.29
N GLN A 70 -7.81 -8.23 -8.06
CA GLN A 70 -6.82 -7.34 -8.66
C GLN A 70 -5.37 -7.73 -8.33
N SER A 71 -5.11 -8.22 -7.12
CA SER A 71 -3.74 -8.41 -6.60
C SER A 71 -3.44 -9.89 -6.33
N ASP A 72 -2.19 -10.28 -6.52
CA ASP A 72 -1.70 -11.60 -6.17
C ASP A 72 -1.41 -11.69 -4.66
N TRP A 73 -2.46 -11.98 -3.88
CA TRP A 73 -2.35 -12.05 -2.41
C TRP A 73 -1.47 -13.19 -1.91
N ASN A 74 -1.30 -14.25 -2.69
CA ASN A 74 -0.40 -15.35 -2.34
C ASN A 74 1.05 -14.91 -2.49
N LEU A 75 1.37 -14.18 -3.56
CA LEU A 75 2.68 -13.57 -3.73
C LEU A 75 2.97 -12.52 -2.66
N ILE A 76 2.01 -11.65 -2.33
CA ILE A 76 2.15 -10.65 -1.27
C ILE A 76 2.46 -11.31 0.07
N GLU A 77 1.72 -12.37 0.43
CA GLU A 77 1.96 -13.17 1.63
C GLU A 77 3.36 -13.77 1.64
N HIS A 78 3.80 -14.35 0.52
CA HIS A 78 5.14 -14.91 0.40
C HIS A 78 6.25 -13.85 0.57
N ILE A 79 6.06 -12.65 0.03
CA ILE A 79 7.02 -11.55 0.20
C ILE A 79 7.04 -11.09 1.67
N LEU A 80 5.88 -11.01 2.34
CA LEU A 80 5.79 -10.70 3.78
C LEU A 80 6.51 -11.74 4.64
N GLU A 81 6.29 -13.04 4.38
CA GLU A 81 6.96 -14.14 5.09
C GLU A 81 8.48 -14.08 4.92
N ASN A 82 8.95 -13.89 3.69
CA ASN A 82 10.39 -13.77 3.42
C ASN A 82 11.00 -12.53 4.08
N SER A 83 10.32 -11.39 3.99
CA SER A 83 10.77 -10.15 4.63
C SER A 83 10.85 -10.32 6.14
N SER A 84 9.83 -10.92 6.77
CA SER A 84 9.79 -11.19 8.22
C SER A 84 10.88 -12.16 8.66
N ALA A 85 11.32 -13.06 7.78
CA ALA A 85 12.45 -13.96 8.02
C ALA A 85 13.82 -13.31 7.75
N GLY A 86 13.87 -12.00 7.45
CA GLY A 86 15.12 -11.29 7.17
C GLY A 86 15.74 -11.62 5.81
N LYS A 87 14.98 -12.19 4.87
CA LYS A 87 15.47 -12.55 3.55
C LYS A 87 15.39 -11.36 2.59
N ARG A 88 16.19 -11.42 1.52
CA ARG A 88 16.15 -10.46 0.41
C ARG A 88 14.75 -10.30 -0.18
N ILE A 89 14.50 -9.12 -0.74
CA ILE A 89 13.29 -8.82 -1.51
C ILE A 89 13.50 -9.36 -2.93
N ARG A 90 13.13 -10.62 -3.16
CA ARG A 90 13.27 -11.28 -4.46
C ARG A 90 11.94 -11.90 -4.91
N TYR A 91 11.39 -11.37 -6.00
CA TYR A 91 10.13 -11.86 -6.57
C TYR A 91 9.93 -11.40 -8.02
N GLN A 92 8.96 -12.02 -8.70
CA GLN A 92 8.47 -11.59 -10.00
C GLN A 92 7.04 -11.07 -9.85
N GLY A 93 6.83 -9.79 -10.19
CA GLY A 93 5.53 -9.13 -10.16
C GLY A 93 4.94 -8.94 -11.56
N LYS A 94 3.77 -8.31 -11.62
CA LYS A 94 3.10 -7.89 -12.86
C LYS A 94 2.44 -6.53 -12.66
N ASP A 95 2.61 -5.63 -13.62
CA ASP A 95 1.86 -4.38 -13.64
C ASP A 95 0.42 -4.57 -14.14
N HIS A 96 -0.34 -3.48 -14.16
CA HIS A 96 -1.74 -3.47 -14.60
C HIS A 96 -1.95 -3.87 -16.08
N LYS A 97 -0.89 -3.86 -16.90
CA LYS A 97 -0.91 -4.31 -18.31
C LYS A 97 -0.45 -5.76 -18.45
N GLY A 98 -0.12 -6.43 -17.35
CA GLY A 98 0.38 -7.80 -17.32
C GLY A 98 1.86 -7.92 -17.68
N LYS A 99 2.61 -6.81 -17.79
CA LYS A 99 4.06 -6.85 -18.01
C LYS A 99 4.75 -7.40 -16.77
N VAL A 100 5.62 -8.39 -16.96
CA VAL A 100 6.43 -8.97 -15.88
C VAL A 100 7.46 -7.97 -15.39
N LEU A 101 7.56 -7.86 -14.06
CA LEU A 101 8.53 -7.03 -13.34
C LEU A 101 9.42 -7.92 -12.47
N TYR A 102 10.71 -7.60 -12.39
CA TYR A 102 11.69 -8.38 -11.63
C TYR A 102 12.28 -7.53 -10.51
N PHE A 103 12.28 -8.06 -9.30
CA PHE A 103 12.85 -7.42 -8.11
C PHE A 103 13.85 -8.39 -7.47
N ASP A 104 15.06 -7.90 -7.19
CA ASP A 104 16.10 -8.64 -6.49
C ASP A 104 16.99 -7.70 -5.67
N GLU A 105 16.48 -7.26 -4.54
CA GLU A 105 17.12 -6.25 -3.70
C GLU A 105 17.48 -6.83 -2.33
N ASP A 106 18.53 -6.28 -1.71
CA ASP A 106 18.82 -6.52 -0.30
C ASP A 106 17.68 -6.00 0.57
N LEU A 107 17.42 -6.69 1.69
CA LEU A 107 16.39 -6.26 2.63
C LEU A 107 16.85 -4.96 3.33
N PRO A 108 16.13 -3.84 3.18
CA PRO A 108 16.45 -2.62 3.89
C PRO A 108 16.15 -2.75 5.40
N LYS A 109 16.71 -1.85 6.21
CA LYS A 109 16.34 -1.74 7.63
C LYS A 109 14.86 -1.39 7.83
N ILE A 110 14.26 -0.68 6.87
CA ILE A 110 12.85 -0.30 6.87
C ILE A 110 12.24 -0.83 5.57
N VAL A 111 11.41 -1.86 5.69
CA VAL A 111 10.71 -2.49 4.58
C VAL A 111 9.30 -1.89 4.51
N ILE A 112 8.93 -1.33 3.37
CA ILE A 112 7.62 -0.69 3.19
C ILE A 112 6.81 -1.50 2.19
N PHE A 113 5.60 -1.89 2.59
CA PHE A 113 4.55 -2.39 1.73
C PHE A 113 3.51 -1.30 1.57
N GLU A 114 3.17 -0.95 0.34
CA GLU A 114 2.17 0.07 0.03
C GLU A 114 1.12 -0.49 -0.91
N GLY A 115 -0.16 -0.28 -0.57
CA GLY A 115 -1.23 -0.45 -1.55
C GLY A 115 -2.62 -0.42 -0.96
N ILE A 116 -3.61 -0.51 -1.84
CA ILE A 116 -5.00 -0.68 -1.42
C ILE A 116 -5.21 -2.08 -0.84
N ARG A 117 -6.15 -2.20 0.11
CA ARG A 117 -6.60 -3.49 0.66
C ARG A 117 -5.52 -4.32 1.39
N LEU A 118 -4.39 -3.70 1.74
CA LEU A 118 -3.22 -4.36 2.33
C LEU A 118 -3.44 -4.81 3.76
N LEU A 119 -4.12 -4.01 4.59
CA LEU A 119 -4.38 -4.41 5.97
C LEU A 119 -5.55 -5.40 5.98
N GLN A 120 -5.20 -6.67 6.08
CA GLN A 120 -6.11 -7.80 6.25
C GLN A 120 -5.77 -8.48 7.58
N PRO A 121 -6.75 -9.10 8.28
CA PRO A 121 -6.49 -9.78 9.55
C PRO A 121 -5.32 -10.77 9.46
N LYS A 122 -5.24 -11.56 8.39
CA LYS A 122 -4.16 -12.55 8.19
C LYS A 122 -2.75 -11.95 8.06
N PHE A 123 -2.64 -10.70 7.64
CA PHE A 123 -1.34 -10.03 7.46
C PHE A 123 -0.90 -9.19 8.67
N SER A 124 -1.79 -8.99 9.65
CA SER A 124 -1.53 -8.08 10.77
C SER A 124 -0.29 -8.48 11.58
N GLN A 125 0.01 -9.78 11.66
CA GLN A 125 1.18 -10.32 12.35
C GLN A 125 2.54 -9.94 11.72
N TYR A 126 2.57 -9.57 10.43
CA TYR A 126 3.81 -9.24 9.73
C TYR A 126 4.22 -7.77 9.89
N PHE A 127 3.29 -6.88 10.28
CA PHE A 127 3.56 -5.45 10.34
C PHE A 127 3.97 -5.01 11.74
N ASP A 128 5.18 -4.47 11.87
CA ASP A 128 5.59 -3.72 13.07
C ASP A 128 4.78 -2.42 13.20
N ILE A 129 4.51 -1.79 12.05
CA ILE A 129 3.67 -0.60 11.95
C ILE A 129 2.68 -0.81 10.81
N SER A 130 1.40 -0.81 11.15
CA SER A 130 0.29 -0.78 10.20
C SER A 130 -0.29 0.63 10.17
N VAL A 131 -0.27 1.26 9.00
CA VAL A 131 -0.71 2.63 8.77
C VAL A 131 -2.00 2.64 7.96
N TRP A 132 -3.04 3.26 8.52
CA TRP A 132 -4.23 3.66 7.79
C TRP A 132 -4.18 5.16 7.50
N ILE A 133 -4.38 5.53 6.23
CA ILE A 133 -4.53 6.93 5.84
C ILE A 133 -6.00 7.33 6.01
N ASP A 134 -6.25 8.20 6.97
CA ASP A 134 -7.58 8.66 7.39
C ASP A 134 -8.13 9.74 6.46
N CYS A 135 -8.16 9.45 5.17
CA CYS A 135 -8.67 10.32 4.12
C CYS A 135 -10.15 9.99 3.85
N PRO A 136 -11.07 10.98 3.89
CA PRO A 136 -12.46 10.75 3.51
C PRO A 136 -12.58 10.15 2.12
N GLN A 137 -13.45 9.15 1.95
CA GLN A 137 -13.55 8.39 0.71
C GLN A 137 -13.92 9.27 -0.49
N ASP A 138 -14.93 10.12 -0.36
CA ASP A 138 -15.37 11.00 -1.45
C ASP A 138 -14.25 11.93 -1.91
N PHE A 139 -13.45 12.44 -0.96
CA PHE A 139 -12.28 13.26 -1.27
C PHE A 139 -11.20 12.45 -2.01
N ALA A 140 -10.94 11.21 -1.58
CA ALA A 140 -9.99 10.32 -2.24
C ALA A 140 -10.43 9.97 -3.67
N ILE A 141 -11.72 9.73 -3.89
CA ILE A 141 -12.33 9.48 -5.20
C ILE A 141 -12.14 10.69 -6.13
N GLU A 142 -12.50 11.90 -5.68
CA GLU A 142 -12.35 13.10 -6.51
C GLU A 142 -10.90 13.37 -6.91
N ARG A 143 -9.96 13.12 -5.99
CA ARG A 143 -8.53 13.17 -6.32
C ARG A 143 -8.10 12.14 -7.35
N ALA A 144 -8.62 10.91 -7.24
CA ALA A 144 -8.29 9.85 -8.16
C ALA A 144 -8.82 10.16 -9.57
N LYS A 145 -10.06 10.64 -9.68
CA LYS A 145 -10.64 11.15 -10.93
C LYS A 145 -9.83 12.30 -11.52
N ALA A 146 -9.47 13.29 -10.70
CA ALA A 146 -8.69 14.44 -11.16
C ALA A 146 -7.31 14.03 -11.69
N ARG A 147 -6.65 13.07 -11.02
CA ARG A 147 -5.39 12.48 -11.48
C ARG A 147 -5.58 11.79 -12.83
N ASP A 148 -6.56 10.91 -12.96
CA ASP A 148 -6.75 10.11 -14.18
C ASP A 148 -7.10 11.01 -15.38
N ARG A 149 -7.95 12.03 -15.18
CA ARG A 149 -8.19 13.07 -16.20
C ARG A 149 -6.91 13.79 -16.60
N SER A 150 -6.06 14.16 -15.63
CA SER A 150 -4.78 14.84 -15.92
C SER A 150 -3.78 13.96 -16.69
N GLN A 151 -3.94 12.63 -16.60
CA GLN A 151 -3.15 11.64 -17.33
C GLN A 151 -3.72 11.32 -18.71
N GLY A 152 -4.89 11.88 -19.05
CA GLY A 152 -5.55 11.71 -20.34
C GLY A 152 -6.45 10.48 -20.44
N GLU A 153 -6.86 9.90 -19.29
CA GLU A 153 -7.85 8.83 -19.27
C GLU A 153 -9.23 9.34 -19.74
N ASP A 154 -10.00 8.47 -20.38
CA ASP A 154 -11.35 8.79 -20.85
C ASP A 154 -12.38 8.86 -19.70
N GLU A 155 -13.53 9.52 -19.95
CA GLU A 155 -14.56 9.67 -18.91
C GLU A 155 -15.24 8.33 -18.53
N GLU A 156 -15.12 7.29 -19.36
CA GLU A 156 -15.56 5.94 -18.97
C GLU A 156 -14.67 5.37 -17.86
N THR A 157 -13.35 5.45 -18.05
CA THR A 157 -12.34 5.04 -17.06
C THR A 157 -12.46 5.87 -15.79
N VAL A 158 -12.62 7.18 -15.91
CA VAL A 158 -12.84 8.09 -14.78
C VAL A 158 -14.15 7.77 -14.05
N GLY A 159 -15.23 7.47 -14.79
CA GLY A 159 -16.52 7.04 -14.22
C GLY A 159 -16.45 5.70 -13.47
N GLY A 160 -15.45 4.87 -13.78
CA GLY A 160 -15.13 3.65 -13.03
C GLY A 160 -14.84 3.88 -11.55
N TRP A 161 -14.43 5.11 -11.16
CA TRP A 161 -14.25 5.44 -9.74
C TRP A 161 -15.54 5.41 -8.93
N ASP A 162 -16.66 5.82 -9.54
CA ASP A 162 -17.97 5.84 -8.89
C ASP A 162 -18.65 4.47 -8.91
N THR A 163 -18.44 3.71 -9.99
CA THR A 163 -19.18 2.48 -10.26
C THR A 163 -18.45 1.21 -9.83
N ASP A 164 -17.12 1.25 -9.73
CA ASP A 164 -16.31 0.08 -9.38
C ASP A 164 -15.34 0.35 -8.21
N TRP A 165 -14.40 1.28 -8.37
CA TRP A 165 -13.32 1.46 -7.40
C TRP A 165 -13.81 1.92 -6.03
N GLY A 166 -14.64 2.97 -5.97
CA GLY A 166 -15.25 3.48 -4.75
C GLY A 166 -16.07 2.42 -4.00
N PRO A 167 -17.03 1.75 -4.66
CA PRO A 167 -17.79 0.65 -4.05
C PRO A 167 -16.91 -0.48 -3.49
N LYS A 168 -15.88 -0.91 -4.24
CA LYS A 168 -14.94 -1.95 -3.78
C LYS A 168 -14.12 -1.50 -2.57
N ASP A 169 -13.67 -0.25 -2.56
CA ASP A 169 -12.93 0.35 -1.46
C ASP A 169 -13.80 0.49 -0.20
N LYS A 170 -15.06 0.89 -0.36
CA LYS A 170 -16.04 0.93 0.73
C LYS A 170 -16.27 -0.46 1.30
N LYS A 171 -16.50 -1.46 0.43
CA LYS A 171 -16.69 -2.84 0.85
C LYS A 171 -15.49 -3.37 1.62
N TYR A 172 -14.26 -3.09 1.18
CA TYR A 172 -13.05 -3.42 1.93
C TYR A 172 -13.04 -2.78 3.32
N PHE A 173 -13.31 -1.48 3.40
CA PHE A 173 -13.35 -0.75 4.67
C PHE A 173 -14.38 -1.34 5.63
N ASP A 174 -15.62 -1.53 5.16
CA ASP A 174 -16.71 -2.10 5.97
C ASP A 174 -16.39 -3.52 6.46
N THR A 175 -15.72 -4.33 5.62
CA THR A 175 -15.42 -5.74 5.92
C THR A 175 -14.27 -5.88 6.92
N TYR A 176 -13.14 -5.21 6.68
CA TYR A 176 -11.90 -5.44 7.45
C TYR A 176 -11.56 -4.34 8.44
N ARG A 177 -12.26 -3.20 8.41
CA ARG A 177 -12.03 -2.06 9.32
C ARG A 177 -10.53 -1.76 9.46
N PRO A 178 -9.84 -1.39 8.35
CA PRO A 178 -8.41 -1.16 8.36
C PRO A 178 -8.01 -0.01 9.31
N ASP A 179 -8.93 0.90 9.61
CA ASP A 179 -8.82 1.92 10.64
C ASP A 179 -8.68 1.34 12.06
N GLN A 180 -9.23 0.15 12.30
CA GLN A 180 -9.11 -0.58 13.57
C GLN A 180 -7.94 -1.56 13.58
N LEU A 181 -7.56 -2.12 12.41
CA LEU A 181 -6.38 -2.98 12.27
C LEU A 181 -5.06 -2.19 12.30
N ALA A 182 -5.10 -0.92 11.88
CA ALA A 182 -3.95 -0.05 11.90
C ALA A 182 -3.53 0.31 13.33
N ASN A 183 -2.23 0.21 13.61
CA ASN A 183 -1.65 0.67 14.86
C ASN A 183 -1.16 2.13 14.77
N PHE A 184 -1.31 2.77 13.61
CA PHE A 184 -1.03 4.18 13.37
C PHE A 184 -2.05 4.77 12.38
N ILE A 185 -2.71 5.85 12.79
CA ILE A 185 -3.66 6.60 11.95
C ILE A 185 -2.95 7.85 11.41
N TYR A 186 -2.84 7.96 10.09
CA TYR A 186 -2.19 9.08 9.43
C TYR A 186 -3.23 10.07 8.89
N LYS A 187 -3.18 11.32 9.38
CA LYS A 187 -4.20 12.35 9.09
C LYS A 187 -3.73 13.46 8.15
N ASP A 188 -2.45 13.52 7.82
CA ASP A 188 -1.90 14.57 6.95
C ASP A 188 -2.01 14.14 5.47
N TYR A 189 -3.19 13.68 5.05
CA TYR A 189 -3.44 13.36 3.66
C TYR A 189 -3.40 14.64 2.83
N GLN A 190 -2.64 14.60 1.75
CA GLN A 190 -2.51 15.64 0.72
C GLN A 190 -2.75 15.00 -0.62
#